data_AF-A0A976LBA6-F1
#
_entry.id   AF-A0A976LBA6-F1
#
_cell.length_a   1.000
_cell.length_b   1.000
_cell.length_c   1.000
_cell.angle_alpha   90.00
_cell.angle_beta   90.00
_cell.angle_gamma   90.00
#
_symmetry.space_group_name_H-M   'P 1'
#
loop_
_entity.id
_entity.type
_entity.pdbx_description
1 polymer ?
#
loop_
_entity_poly.entity_id
_entity_poly.type
_entity_poly.pdbx_seq_one_letter_code
_entity_poly.pdbx_strand_id
1 'polypeptide(L)'
;MNPLPADSPAASIAFHRRAIRKALARWYSHNGRILPWRISPTAYRVFVSEAMLQQTQVERVKDFFNRFIKQFPNVESLAAANEQQVL
;
A
#
# COMPACT_ATOMS: atom_id res chain seq x y z
N MET A 1 18.20 9.84 -31.54
CA MET A 1 17.47 8.59 -31.23
C MET A 1 16.19 8.63 -32.04
N ASN A 2 16.09 7.84 -33.12
CA ASN A 2 14.93 7.88 -34.02
C ASN A 2 13.69 7.30 -33.30
N PRO A 3 12.49 7.88 -33.46
CA PRO A 3 11.27 7.28 -32.93
C PRO A 3 11.03 5.93 -33.61
N LEU A 4 10.57 4.95 -32.83
CA LEU A 4 10.24 3.62 -33.33
C LEU A 4 9.06 3.71 -34.31
N PRO A 5 9.07 2.92 -35.41
CA PRO A 5 7.97 2.90 -36.37
C PRO A 5 6.64 2.48 -35.70
N ALA A 6 5.53 3.08 -36.16
CA ALA A 6 4.22 3.00 -35.54
C ALA A 6 3.69 1.55 -35.35
N ASP A 7 4.10 0.62 -36.21
CA ASP A 7 3.64 -0.78 -36.22
C ASP A 7 4.61 -1.75 -35.50
N SER A 8 5.55 -1.23 -34.71
CA SER A 8 6.47 -2.07 -33.94
C SER A 8 5.78 -2.77 -32.75
N PRO A 9 6.05 -4.06 -32.49
CA PRO A 9 5.58 -4.75 -31.28
C PRO A 9 5.92 -4.01 -29.97
N ALA A 10 7.08 -3.35 -29.91
CA ALA A 10 7.49 -2.55 -28.76
C ALA A 10 6.61 -1.31 -28.57
N ALA A 11 6.20 -0.66 -29.66
CA ALA A 11 5.29 0.48 -29.61
C ALA A 11 3.89 0.06 -29.13
N SER A 12 3.41 -1.09 -29.60
CA SER A 12 2.15 -1.70 -29.14
C SER A 12 2.19 -2.02 -27.64
N ILE A 13 3.26 -2.67 -27.13
CA ILE A 13 3.40 -2.97 -25.70
C ILE A 13 3.41 -1.69 -24.86
N ALA A 14 4.16 -0.66 -25.30
CA ALA A 14 4.21 0.62 -24.60
C ALA A 14 2.84 1.30 -24.55
N PHE A 15 2.07 1.24 -25.65
CA PHE A 15 0.71 1.75 -25.73
C PHE A 15 -0.24 1.03 -24.77
N HIS A 16 -0.29 -0.31 -24.82
CA HIS A 16 -1.15 -1.11 -23.95
C HIS A 16 -0.81 -0.89 -22.46
N ARG A 17 0.48 -0.81 -22.11
CA ARG A 17 0.91 -0.49 -20.74
C ARG A 17 0.39 0.86 -20.26
N ARG A 18 0.43 1.89 -21.12
CA ARG A 18 -0.11 3.21 -20.78
C ARG A 18 -1.63 3.17 -20.63
N ALA A 19 -2.33 2.45 -21.51
CA ALA A 19 -3.77 2.27 -21.45
C ALA A 19 -4.20 1.56 -20.15
N ILE A 20 -3.54 0.45 -19.80
CA ILE A 20 -3.81 -0.31 -18.56
C ILE A 20 -3.58 0.54 -17.32
N ARG A 21 -2.44 1.23 -17.21
CA ARG A 21 -2.16 2.11 -16.06
C ARG A 21 -3.25 3.18 -15.90
N LYS A 22 -3.68 3.80 -17.00
CA LYS A 22 -4.73 4.83 -16.98
C LYS A 22 -6.08 4.26 -16.55
N ALA A 23 -6.45 3.09 -17.08
CA ALA A 23 -7.70 2.41 -16.72
C ALA A 23 -7.69 1.99 -15.24
N LEU A 24 -6.60 1.39 -14.77
CA LEU A 24 -6.45 0.93 -13.39
C LEU A 24 -6.46 2.11 -12.41
N ALA A 25 -5.73 3.19 -12.70
CA ALA A 25 -5.73 4.38 -11.84
C ALA A 25 -7.13 5.01 -11.74
N ARG A 26 -7.86 5.09 -12.87
CA ARG A 26 -9.25 5.57 -12.89
C ARG A 26 -10.16 4.66 -12.09
N TRP A 27 -10.06 3.35 -12.25
CA TRP A 27 -10.88 2.42 -11.47
C TRP A 27 -10.58 2.55 -9.97
N TYR A 28 -9.30 2.57 -9.59
CA TYR A 28 -8.87 2.67 -8.20
C TYR A 28 -9.33 3.96 -7.53
N SER A 29 -9.36 5.09 -8.23
CA SER A 29 -9.85 6.35 -7.67
C SER A 29 -11.32 6.33 -7.29
N HIS A 30 -12.15 5.48 -7.93
CA HIS A 30 -13.58 5.37 -7.65
C HIS A 30 -13.95 4.17 -6.77
N ASN A 31 -13.16 3.09 -6.83
CA ASN A 31 -13.48 1.81 -6.18
C ASN A 31 -12.50 1.44 -5.07
N GLY A 32 -11.46 2.25 -4.84
CA GLY A 32 -10.45 2.01 -3.84
C GLY A 32 -11.04 1.93 -2.44
N ARG A 33 -10.81 0.82 -1.75
CA ARG A 33 -11.24 0.64 -0.36
C ARG A 33 -10.54 1.65 0.55
N ILE A 34 -11.31 2.26 1.44
CA ILE A 34 -10.80 3.08 2.54
C ILE A 34 -10.27 2.14 3.63
N LEU A 35 -8.96 2.17 3.84
CA LEU A 35 -8.26 1.35 4.83
C LEU A 35 -7.44 2.26 5.77
N PRO A 36 -7.38 1.98 7.09
CA PRO A 36 -6.72 2.87 8.06
C PRO A 36 -5.27 3.21 7.73
N TRP A 37 -4.51 2.24 7.22
CA TRP A 37 -3.10 2.42 6.82
C TRP A 37 -2.93 3.19 5.50
N ARG A 38 -3.99 3.34 4.70
CA ARG A 38 -4.00 4.19 3.49
C ARG A 38 -4.40 5.63 3.80
N ILE A 39 -4.95 5.90 4.98
CA ILE A 39 -5.23 7.25 5.45
C ILE A 39 -3.97 7.79 6.12
N SER A 40 -3.46 8.92 5.60
CA SER A 40 -2.23 9.56 6.06
C SER A 40 -1.05 8.59 6.18
N PRO A 41 -0.63 7.96 5.06
CA PRO A 41 0.43 6.96 5.09
C PRO A 41 1.77 7.57 5.50
N THR A 42 2.44 6.92 6.44
CA THR A 42 3.85 7.15 6.79
C THR A 42 4.62 5.86 6.57
N ALA A 43 5.95 5.92 6.45
CA ALA A 43 6.77 4.72 6.28
C ALA A 43 6.50 3.68 7.40
N TYR A 44 6.39 4.14 8.65
CA TYR A 44 6.05 3.30 9.80
C TYR A 44 4.66 2.67 9.69
N ARG A 45 3.61 3.48 9.41
CA ARG A 45 2.24 2.97 9.27
C ARG A 45 2.11 1.96 8.14
N VAL A 46 2.78 2.20 7.01
CA VAL A 46 2.80 1.27 5.87
C VAL A 46 3.50 -0.03 6.29
N PHE A 47 4.70 0.05 6.84
CA PHE A 47 5.46 -1.12 7.30
C PHE A 47 4.68 -2.00 8.27
N VAL A 48 4.08 -1.40 9.31
CA VAL A 48 3.25 -2.13 10.29
C VAL A 48 2.07 -2.81 9.61
N SER A 49 1.38 -2.13 8.70
CA SER A 49 0.24 -2.72 8.00
C SER A 49 0.62 -3.91 7.13
N GLU A 50 1.76 -3.85 6.43
CA GLU A 50 2.24 -4.94 5.59
C GLU A 50 2.63 -6.15 6.44
N ALA A 51 3.33 -5.95 7.57
CA ALA A 51 3.70 -7.03 8.49
C ALA A 51 2.45 -7.77 9.03
N MET A 52 1.39 -7.03 9.37
CA MET A 52 0.12 -7.62 9.84
C MET A 52 -0.65 -8.34 8.73
N LEU A 53 -0.68 -7.76 7.53
CA LEU A 53 -1.42 -8.30 6.37
C LEU A 53 -0.78 -9.56 5.79
N GLN A 54 0.51 -9.80 6.01
CA GLN A 54 1.16 -11.06 5.64
C GLN A 54 0.63 -12.25 6.46
N GLN A 55 0.20 -12.03 7.70
CA GLN A 55 -0.19 -13.10 8.61
C GLN A 55 -1.71 -13.31 8.67
N THR A 56 -2.51 -12.27 8.41
CA THR A 56 -3.96 -12.29 8.66
C THR A 56 -4.79 -11.50 7.64
N GLN A 57 -6.10 -11.70 7.67
CA GLN A 57 -7.05 -11.08 6.73
C GLN A 57 -7.33 -9.60 7.07
N VAL A 58 -7.63 -8.82 6.03
CA VAL A 58 -7.87 -7.35 6.09
C VAL A 58 -8.83 -6.93 7.21
N GLU A 59 -9.97 -7.61 7.38
CA GLU A 59 -10.96 -7.19 8.39
C GLU A 59 -10.43 -7.31 9.82
N ARG A 60 -9.61 -8.33 10.12
CA ARG A 60 -8.98 -8.48 11.43
C ARG A 60 -7.89 -7.42 11.65
N VAL A 61 -7.14 -7.09 10.61
CA VAL A 61 -6.05 -6.10 10.70
C VAL A 61 -6.57 -4.70 10.99
N LYS A 62 -7.76 -4.31 10.50
CA LYS A 62 -8.29 -2.94 10.71
C LYS A 62 -8.34 -2.54 12.19
N ASP A 63 -8.91 -3.39 13.03
CA ASP A 63 -9.05 -3.09 14.45
C ASP A 63 -7.71 -3.19 15.19
N PHE A 64 -6.90 -4.21 14.85
CA PHE A 64 -5.59 -4.40 15.49
C PHE A 64 -4.64 -3.25 15.14
N PHE A 65 -4.58 -2.85 13.87
CA PHE A 65 -3.78 -1.73 13.39
C PHE A 65 -4.14 -0.42 14.10
N ASN A 66 -5.44 -0.11 14.25
CA ASN A 66 -5.88 1.10 14.93
C ASN A 66 -5.44 1.12 16.41
N ARG A 67 -5.55 0.00 17.13
CA ARG A 67 -5.07 -0.11 18.51
C ARG A 67 -3.54 -0.01 18.57
N PHE A 68 -2.85 -0.70 17.69
CA PHE A 68 -1.40 -0.75 17.65
C PHE A 68 -0.78 0.62 17.40
N ILE A 69 -1.25 1.36 16.38
CA ILE A 69 -0.74 2.70 16.07
C ILE A 69 -1.14 3.73 17.14
N LYS A 70 -2.25 3.51 17.86
CA LYS A 70 -2.60 4.35 19.01
C LYS A 70 -1.62 4.15 20.17
N GLN A 71 -1.22 2.91 20.42
CA GLN A 71 -0.28 2.54 21.49
C GLN A 71 1.17 2.89 21.13
N PHE A 72 1.56 2.62 19.88
CA PHE A 72 2.89 2.83 19.34
C PHE A 72 2.78 3.75 18.10
N PRO A 73 2.73 5.08 18.29
CA PRO A 73 2.52 6.01 17.17
C PRO A 73 3.70 6.12 16.21
N ASN A 74 4.91 5.73 16.63
CA ASN A 74 6.13 5.79 15.84
C ASN A 74 7.10 4.64 16.17
N VAL A 75 8.15 4.50 15.37
CA VAL A 75 9.12 3.40 15.53
C VAL A 75 9.86 3.48 16.85
N GLU A 76 10.14 4.68 17.34
CA GLU A 76 10.82 4.92 18.61
C GLU A 76 9.98 4.44 19.80
N SER A 77 8.67 4.70 19.78
CA SER A 77 7.73 4.24 20.81
C SER A 77 7.59 2.72 20.84
N LEU A 78 7.65 2.06 19.67
CA LEU A 78 7.65 0.61 19.58
C LEU A 78 8.99 0.03 20.08
N ALA A 79 10.12 0.66 19.71
CA ALA A 79 11.45 0.22 20.11
C ALA A 79 11.69 0.36 21.62
N ALA A 80 11.03 1.32 22.27
CA ALA A 80 11.09 1.52 23.72
C ALA A 80 10.13 0.62 24.52
N ALA A 81 9.21 -0.07 23.84
CA ALA A 81 8.24 -0.94 24.49
C ALA A 81 8.89 -2.25 24.97
N ASN A 82 8.40 -2.79 26.07
CA ASN A 82 8.74 -4.16 26.44
C ASN A 82 7.96 -5.15 25.56
N GLU A 83 8.46 -6.37 25.45
CA GLU A 83 7.86 -7.40 24.59
C GLU A 83 6.42 -7.72 24.99
N GLN A 84 6.11 -7.72 26.29
CA GLN A 84 4.76 -7.96 26.82
C GLN A 84 3.75 -6.86 26.48
N GLN A 85 4.20 -5.66 26.13
CA GLN A 85 3.32 -4.59 25.63
C GLN A 85 3.00 -4.77 24.14
N VAL A 86 3.82 -5.54 23.42
CA VAL A 86 3.70 -5.74 21.96
C VAL A 86 2.94 -7.04 21.63
N LEU A 87 3.14 -8.10 22.43
CA LEU A 87 2.46 -9.40 22.32
C LEU A 87 1.03 -9.39 22.89
#